data_AF-A0A7R7JAU6-F1
#
_entry.id   AF-A0A7R7JAU6-F1
#
_cell.length_a   1.000
_cell.length_b   1.000
_cell.length_c   1.000
_cell.angle_alpha   90.00
_cell.angle_beta   90.00
_cell.angle_gamma   90.00
#
_symmetry.space_group_name_H-M   'P 1'
#
loop_
_entity.id
_entity.type
_entity.pdbx_description
1 polymer ?
#
loop_
_entity_poly.entity_id
_entity_poly.type
_entity_poly.pdbx_seq_one_letter_code
_entity_poly.pdbx_strand_id
1 'polypeptide(L)'
;MKKLLLATAMLAASSAANAGVVSAAGGVSWEVDGGLPNFSATIDFTQWWTVTNTTGVADLNTAVSAETISPTLSSISNAYAGGDAPELVGAGKFNLGNGLGEPNCNGCELTFSFGGLFFDPQNANAPIDSTNGWLNIYVDYAQTGGAFDEAQMDNFADATDHAARAVDGDLWLSLNLRDFQYYADPAYATIGEPLISGTTLFYGEVIGGIAESNFISDFFAGAYEADAFGLASTFDDNSRAPASPADLNISEYSVRGSGNVEAATVSAPSTIAMFGLALVGLGAMTRRKA
;
A
#
# COMPACT_ATOMS: atom_id res chain seq x y z
N MET A 1 22.31 48.71 10.70
CA MET A 1 21.89 47.91 11.88
C MET A 1 20.47 47.36 11.77
N LYS A 2 19.42 48.13 11.47
CA LYS A 2 18.04 47.61 11.30
C LYS A 2 17.88 46.51 10.23
N LYS A 3 18.67 46.54 9.15
CA LYS A 3 18.63 45.53 8.08
C LYS A 3 19.29 44.20 8.45
N LEU A 4 20.23 44.20 9.41
CA LEU A 4 20.95 42.99 9.84
C LEU A 4 20.09 42.17 10.82
N LEU A 5 19.39 42.84 11.74
CA LEU A 5 18.45 42.23 12.71
C LEU A 5 17.27 41.50 12.03
N LEU A 6 16.78 42.01 10.91
CA LEU A 6 15.68 41.39 10.18
C LEU A 6 16.12 40.09 9.47
N ALA A 7 17.36 40.04 8.98
CA ALA A 7 17.95 38.85 8.38
C ALA A 7 18.24 37.76 9.43
N THR A 8 18.70 38.13 10.63
CA THR A 8 18.92 37.17 11.73
C THR A 8 17.60 36.62 12.28
N ALA A 9 16.54 37.43 12.33
CA ALA A 9 15.21 36.96 12.74
C ALA A 9 14.57 36.00 11.72
N MET A 10 14.79 36.20 10.42
CA MET A 10 14.34 35.25 9.38
C MET A 10 15.11 33.93 9.41
N LEU A 11 16.42 33.95 9.70
CA LEU A 11 17.25 32.76 9.90
C LEU A 11 16.88 31.99 11.18
N ALA A 12 16.51 32.68 12.26
CA ALA A 12 16.09 32.03 13.51
C ALA A 12 14.65 31.45 13.43
N ALA A 13 13.78 32.04 12.62
CA ALA A 13 12.43 31.51 12.38
C ALA A 13 12.42 30.27 11.47
N SER A 14 13.44 30.09 10.62
CA SER A 14 13.59 28.91 9.76
C SER A 14 14.12 27.69 10.52
N SER A 15 14.77 27.87 11.68
CA SER A 15 15.22 26.79 12.57
C SER A 15 14.16 26.29 13.56
N ALA A 16 12.96 26.89 13.58
CA ALA A 16 11.87 26.53 14.49
C ALA A 16 10.72 25.75 13.83
N ALA A 17 10.88 25.34 12.57
CA ALA A 17 9.93 24.48 11.86
C ALA A 17 9.96 23.07 12.47
N ASN A 18 9.22 22.89 13.57
CA ASN A 18 8.84 21.59 14.12
C ASN A 18 7.64 21.05 13.35
N ALA A 19 7.55 19.73 13.25
CA ALA A 19 6.50 18.91 12.65
C ALA A 19 5.63 19.56 11.55
N GLY A 20 5.90 19.20 10.29
CA GLY A 20 5.05 19.64 9.17
C GLY A 20 3.86 18.71 8.99
N VAL A 21 2.68 19.25 8.67
CA VAL A 21 1.59 18.41 8.15
C VAL A 21 1.79 18.30 6.64
N VAL A 22 1.89 17.07 6.13
CA VAL A 22 1.74 16.84 4.70
C VAL A 22 0.25 16.72 4.41
N SER A 23 -0.27 17.67 3.62
CA SER A 23 -1.61 17.58 3.06
C SER A 23 -1.48 17.06 1.63
N ALA A 24 -1.82 15.78 1.43
CA ALA A 24 -1.88 15.20 0.10
C ALA A 24 -3.19 15.55 -0.61
N ALA A 25 -3.24 15.27 -1.91
CA ALA A 25 -4.48 15.35 -2.67
C ALA A 25 -5.50 14.32 -2.15
N GLY A 26 -6.79 14.59 -2.40
CA GLY A 26 -7.87 13.72 -1.94
C GLY A 26 -8.07 13.76 -0.42
N GLY A 27 -7.68 14.86 0.24
CA GLY A 27 -7.95 15.14 1.66
C GLY A 27 -7.33 14.20 2.69
N VAL A 28 -6.40 13.34 2.26
CA VAL A 28 -5.52 12.56 3.12
C VAL A 28 -4.38 13.44 3.63
N SER A 29 -4.03 13.30 4.90
CA SER A 29 -2.92 14.03 5.51
C SER A 29 -2.20 13.21 6.56
N TRP A 30 -0.95 13.54 6.86
CA TRP A 30 -0.19 12.93 7.96
C TRP A 30 0.80 13.95 8.54
N GLU A 31 1.17 13.74 9.81
CA GLU A 31 2.16 14.57 10.49
C GLU A 31 3.57 13.99 10.30
N VAL A 32 4.54 14.82 9.91
CA VAL A 32 5.95 14.41 9.75
C VAL A 32 6.83 15.09 10.79
N ASP A 33 7.76 14.38 11.41
CA ASP A 33 8.67 14.95 12.44
C ASP A 33 10.08 15.31 11.92
N GLY A 34 10.32 15.12 10.61
CA GLY A 34 11.56 15.48 9.92
C GLY A 34 12.54 14.33 9.70
N GLY A 35 12.34 13.17 10.37
CA GLY A 35 13.00 11.92 10.00
C GLY A 35 12.41 11.32 8.72
N LEU A 36 13.10 10.36 8.10
CA LEU A 36 12.53 9.45 7.09
C LEU A 36 12.77 8.00 7.57
N PRO A 37 11.88 7.04 7.27
CA PRO A 37 10.54 7.22 6.66
C PRO A 37 9.62 8.08 7.54
N ASN A 38 8.70 8.81 6.92
CA ASN A 38 7.80 9.77 7.58
C ASN A 38 6.32 9.56 7.22
N PHE A 39 6.03 8.45 6.58
CA PHE A 39 4.70 7.90 6.40
C PHE A 39 4.75 6.47 6.91
N SER A 40 3.76 6.06 7.68
CA SER A 40 3.65 4.69 8.18
C SER A 40 2.17 4.35 8.33
N ALA A 41 1.78 3.16 7.89
CA ALA A 41 0.44 2.66 8.03
C ALA A 41 0.45 1.15 8.20
N THR A 42 -0.55 0.64 8.91
CA THR A 42 -0.89 -0.78 8.82
C THR A 42 -2.03 -0.96 7.82
N ILE A 43 -2.08 -2.13 7.21
CA ILE A 43 -3.10 -2.50 6.24
C ILE A 43 -3.68 -3.85 6.62
N ASP A 44 -4.97 -4.03 6.32
CA ASP A 44 -5.66 -5.31 6.40
C ASP A 44 -6.21 -5.64 5.01
N PHE A 45 -6.12 -6.91 4.61
CA PHE A 45 -6.48 -7.31 3.25
C PHE A 45 -6.92 -8.77 3.17
N THR A 46 -7.57 -9.08 2.06
CA THR A 46 -7.88 -10.44 1.63
C THR A 46 -7.31 -10.67 0.24
N GLN A 47 -6.66 -11.83 0.06
CA GLN A 47 -6.08 -12.25 -1.21
C GLN A 47 -6.60 -13.63 -1.61
N TRP A 48 -6.54 -13.94 -2.90
CA TRP A 48 -6.95 -15.24 -3.44
C TRP A 48 -6.24 -15.54 -4.76
N TRP A 49 -6.20 -16.82 -5.10
CA TRP A 49 -5.70 -17.28 -6.39
C TRP A 49 -6.84 -17.32 -7.40
N THR A 50 -6.60 -16.83 -8.61
CA THR A 50 -7.54 -16.84 -9.72
C THR A 50 -6.88 -17.35 -11.00
N VAL A 51 -7.68 -17.75 -11.99
CA VAL A 51 -7.26 -17.97 -13.38
C VAL A 51 -7.90 -16.95 -14.33
N THR A 52 -8.75 -16.08 -13.79
CA THR A 52 -9.39 -14.98 -14.51
C THR A 52 -8.51 -13.75 -14.34
N ASN A 53 -7.44 -13.76 -15.12
CA ASN A 53 -6.31 -12.85 -14.95
C ASN A 53 -6.73 -11.39 -15.07
N THR A 54 -6.11 -10.55 -14.26
CA THR A 54 -6.38 -9.11 -14.23
C THR A 54 -5.52 -8.39 -15.26
N THR A 55 -6.09 -7.36 -15.90
CA THR A 55 -5.44 -6.63 -17.00
C THR A 55 -4.65 -5.40 -16.52
N GLY A 56 -3.64 -5.62 -15.68
CA GLY A 56 -2.57 -4.65 -15.39
C GLY A 56 -3.01 -3.22 -14.99
N VAL A 57 -2.05 -2.29 -15.00
CA VAL A 57 -2.26 -0.88 -14.60
C VAL A 57 -3.09 -0.06 -15.61
N ALA A 58 -3.64 -0.68 -16.66
CA ALA A 58 -4.38 0.03 -17.71
C ALA A 58 -5.85 0.26 -17.32
N ASP A 59 -6.41 -0.60 -16.49
CA ASP A 59 -7.82 -0.56 -16.07
C ASP A 59 -7.93 -0.20 -14.58
N LEU A 60 -7.41 0.97 -14.24
CA LEU A 60 -7.20 1.45 -12.88
C LEU A 60 -8.44 1.48 -11.97
N ASN A 61 -9.67 1.42 -12.48
CA ASN A 61 -10.89 1.42 -11.65
C ASN A 61 -11.74 0.16 -11.87
N THR A 62 -11.12 -0.92 -12.36
CA THR A 62 -11.78 -2.21 -12.55
C THR A 62 -11.39 -3.12 -11.40
N ALA A 63 -12.40 -3.68 -10.73
CA ALA A 63 -12.17 -4.64 -9.66
C ALA A 63 -11.46 -5.88 -10.19
N VAL A 64 -10.53 -6.42 -9.39
CA VAL A 64 -9.94 -7.74 -9.64
C VAL A 64 -11.03 -8.82 -9.61
N SER A 65 -10.87 -9.88 -10.41
CA SER A 65 -11.85 -10.96 -10.44
C SER A 65 -11.94 -11.64 -9.08
N ALA A 66 -13.15 -11.83 -8.56
CA ALA A 66 -13.40 -12.64 -7.36
C ALA A 66 -13.48 -14.15 -7.65
N GLU A 67 -13.34 -14.59 -8.90
CA GLU A 67 -13.30 -16.02 -9.20
C GLU A 67 -12.03 -16.65 -8.61
N THR A 68 -12.19 -17.77 -7.90
CA THR A 68 -11.13 -18.41 -7.14
C THR A 68 -10.75 -19.77 -7.71
N ILE A 69 -9.52 -20.18 -7.44
CA ILE A 69 -9.10 -21.57 -7.43
C ILE A 69 -8.58 -21.93 -6.02
N SER A 70 -8.59 -23.22 -5.68
CA SER A 70 -8.03 -23.68 -4.41
C SER A 70 -6.55 -23.28 -4.29
N PRO A 71 -6.11 -22.73 -3.14
CA PRO A 71 -4.75 -22.20 -2.97
C PRO A 71 -3.68 -23.28 -2.71
N THR A 72 -4.03 -24.57 -2.85
CA THR A 72 -3.03 -25.65 -2.73
C THR A 72 -2.08 -25.62 -3.91
N LEU A 73 -0.82 -26.03 -3.67
CA LEU A 73 0.17 -26.14 -4.73
C LEU A 73 -0.30 -27.08 -5.85
N SER A 74 -1.03 -28.14 -5.49
CA SER A 74 -1.57 -29.10 -6.46
C SER A 74 -2.60 -28.48 -7.40
N SER A 75 -3.57 -27.72 -6.88
CA SER A 75 -4.61 -27.05 -7.66
C SER A 75 -4.00 -26.00 -8.58
N ILE A 76 -3.10 -25.16 -8.06
CA ILE A 76 -2.43 -24.10 -8.81
C ILE A 76 -1.54 -24.70 -9.91
N SER A 77 -0.73 -25.71 -9.59
CA SER A 77 0.14 -26.37 -10.57
C SER A 77 -0.66 -27.08 -11.68
N ASN A 78 -1.81 -27.67 -11.34
CA ASN A 78 -2.68 -28.31 -12.33
C ASN A 78 -3.32 -27.30 -13.28
N ALA A 79 -3.78 -26.15 -12.77
CA ALA A 79 -4.29 -25.05 -13.60
C ALA A 79 -3.20 -24.57 -14.57
N TYR A 80 -1.99 -24.31 -14.06
CA TYR A 80 -0.84 -23.93 -14.89
C TYR A 80 -0.52 -24.98 -15.97
N ALA A 81 -0.47 -26.27 -15.60
CA ALA A 81 -0.22 -27.36 -16.54
C ALA A 81 -1.35 -27.52 -17.58
N GLY A 82 -2.56 -27.06 -17.26
CA GLY A 82 -3.72 -27.00 -18.14
C GLY A 82 -3.67 -25.87 -19.17
N GLY A 83 -2.71 -24.94 -19.04
CA GLY A 83 -2.55 -23.78 -19.92
C GLY A 83 -3.15 -22.48 -19.37
N ASP A 84 -3.67 -22.50 -18.13
CA ASP A 84 -4.05 -21.28 -17.42
C ASP A 84 -2.80 -20.56 -16.89
N ALA A 85 -2.97 -19.33 -16.44
CA ALA A 85 -1.89 -18.55 -15.81
C ALA A 85 -2.34 -18.09 -14.42
N PRO A 86 -2.28 -18.97 -13.40
CA PRO A 86 -2.74 -18.64 -12.05
C PRO A 86 -2.12 -17.37 -11.52
N GLU A 87 -2.95 -16.49 -10.99
CA GLU A 87 -2.58 -15.17 -10.49
C GLU A 87 -3.04 -15.01 -9.04
N LEU A 88 -2.17 -14.45 -8.21
CA LEU A 88 -2.50 -14.00 -6.87
C LEU A 88 -2.95 -12.54 -6.93
N VAL A 89 -4.18 -12.29 -6.53
CA VAL A 89 -4.80 -10.97 -6.49
C VAL A 89 -5.34 -10.68 -5.10
N GLY A 90 -5.64 -9.43 -4.81
CA GLY A 90 -6.28 -9.09 -3.55
C GLY A 90 -6.77 -7.66 -3.47
N ALA A 91 -7.50 -7.40 -2.40
CA ALA A 91 -8.03 -6.10 -2.05
C ALA A 91 -7.93 -5.88 -0.53
N GLY A 92 -7.77 -4.63 -0.11
CA GLY A 92 -7.58 -4.29 1.29
C GLY A 92 -7.86 -2.83 1.62
N LYS A 93 -7.59 -2.47 2.87
CA LYS A 93 -7.71 -1.10 3.39
C LYS A 93 -6.51 -0.70 4.23
N PHE A 94 -6.28 0.59 4.29
CA PHE A 94 -5.37 1.22 5.24
C PHE A 94 -6.08 1.50 6.56
N ASN A 95 -5.40 1.17 7.64
CA ASN A 95 -5.81 1.58 8.98
C ASN A 95 -5.41 3.03 9.19
N LEU A 96 -6.39 3.91 9.12
CA LEU A 96 -6.19 5.34 9.31
C LEU A 96 -5.98 5.68 10.79
N GLY A 97 -5.15 6.68 11.04
CA GLY A 97 -4.69 7.03 12.37
C GLY A 97 -4.47 8.53 12.56
N ASN A 98 -3.88 8.89 13.70
CA ASN A 98 -3.55 10.27 14.07
C ASN A 98 -2.15 10.40 14.68
N GLY A 99 -1.38 9.31 14.70
CA GLY A 99 0.02 9.31 15.10
C GLY A 99 0.92 9.95 14.06
N LEU A 100 2.19 10.12 14.44
CA LEU A 100 3.22 10.60 13.52
C LEU A 100 3.38 9.62 12.36
N GLY A 101 3.35 10.14 11.13
CA GLY A 101 3.41 9.36 9.90
C GLY A 101 2.12 8.64 9.52
N GLU A 102 1.13 8.55 10.41
CA GLU A 102 -0.12 7.83 10.15
C GLU A 102 -1.02 8.64 9.21
N PRO A 103 -1.53 8.04 8.11
CA PRO A 103 -2.50 8.71 7.27
C PRO A 103 -3.81 8.93 8.03
N ASN A 104 -4.26 10.17 8.03
CA ASN A 104 -5.58 10.58 8.47
C ASN A 104 -6.40 10.99 7.25
N CYS A 105 -7.65 10.53 7.20
CA CYS A 105 -8.66 11.12 6.37
C CYS A 105 -9.97 11.33 7.13
N ASN A 106 -10.44 12.59 7.17
CA ASN A 106 -11.73 12.91 7.78
C ASN A 106 -12.87 12.56 6.82
N GLY A 107 -13.48 11.40 7.06
CA GLY A 107 -14.68 10.97 6.35
C GLY A 107 -14.40 10.33 4.99
N CYS A 108 -13.20 9.78 4.79
CA CYS A 108 -12.93 8.89 3.68
C CYS A 108 -12.33 7.58 4.17
N GLU A 109 -12.32 6.58 3.29
CA GLU A 109 -11.54 5.36 3.42
C GLU A 109 -10.40 5.33 2.39
N LEU A 110 -9.30 4.70 2.78
CA LEU A 110 -8.21 4.37 1.86
C LEU A 110 -8.21 2.87 1.63
N THR A 111 -8.57 2.48 0.41
CA THR A 111 -8.64 1.10 -0.04
C THR A 111 -7.57 0.83 -1.08
N PHE A 112 -7.27 -0.43 -1.34
CA PHE A 112 -6.33 -0.79 -2.39
C PHE A 112 -6.69 -2.11 -3.04
N SER A 113 -6.20 -2.30 -4.25
CA SER A 113 -6.20 -3.57 -4.98
C SER A 113 -4.80 -3.85 -5.52
N PHE A 114 -4.48 -5.13 -5.68
CA PHE A 114 -3.22 -5.57 -6.26
C PHE A 114 -3.40 -6.81 -7.13
N GLY A 115 -2.45 -7.00 -8.04
CA GLY A 115 -2.41 -8.14 -8.95
C GLY A 115 -1.11 -8.19 -9.74
N GLY A 116 -1.09 -8.94 -10.82
CA GLY A 116 0.09 -9.18 -11.65
C GLY A 116 1.14 -10.08 -11.01
N LEU A 117 0.76 -10.85 -9.98
CA LEU A 117 1.59 -11.80 -9.26
C LEU A 117 1.26 -13.23 -9.75
N PHE A 118 2.01 -13.74 -10.71
CA PHE A 118 1.69 -15.01 -11.36
C PHE A 118 2.43 -16.18 -10.72
N PHE A 119 1.83 -17.37 -10.74
CA PHE A 119 2.51 -18.58 -10.31
C PHE A 119 3.73 -18.88 -11.20
N ASP A 120 4.89 -19.07 -10.57
CA ASP A 120 6.13 -19.47 -11.25
C ASP A 120 6.61 -20.86 -10.77
N PRO A 121 6.35 -21.94 -11.53
CA PRO A 121 6.80 -23.28 -11.15
C PRO A 121 8.32 -23.46 -11.24
N GLN A 122 9.07 -22.53 -11.85
CA GLN A 122 10.53 -22.64 -11.94
C GLN A 122 11.22 -22.22 -10.65
N ASN A 123 10.55 -21.44 -9.79
CA ASN A 123 11.08 -21.01 -8.51
C ASN A 123 10.47 -21.81 -7.35
N ALA A 124 11.02 -23.00 -7.09
CA ALA A 124 10.51 -23.91 -6.07
C ALA A 124 10.51 -23.35 -4.63
N ASN A 125 11.33 -22.32 -4.35
CA ASN A 125 11.40 -21.70 -3.02
C ASN A 125 10.49 -20.47 -2.90
N ALA A 126 10.12 -19.84 -4.01
CA ALA A 126 9.27 -18.67 -4.07
C ALA A 126 8.49 -18.63 -5.39
N PRO A 127 7.43 -19.45 -5.55
CA PRO A 127 6.81 -19.70 -6.86
C PRO A 127 5.84 -18.59 -7.28
N ILE A 128 6.31 -17.33 -7.23
CA ILE A 128 5.57 -16.13 -7.63
C ILE A 128 6.47 -15.27 -8.52
N ASP A 129 6.05 -15.04 -9.76
CA ASP A 129 6.60 -14.04 -10.69
C ASP A 129 5.84 -12.72 -10.51
N SER A 130 6.56 -11.68 -10.09
CA SER A 130 6.03 -10.34 -9.86
C SER A 130 6.41 -9.35 -10.98
N THR A 131 6.91 -9.81 -12.13
CA THR A 131 7.42 -8.93 -13.19
C THR A 131 6.37 -7.91 -13.65
N ASN A 132 5.10 -8.27 -13.56
CA ASN A 132 3.95 -7.42 -13.88
C ASN A 132 3.18 -6.96 -12.63
N GLY A 133 3.76 -7.11 -11.44
CA GLY A 133 3.10 -6.82 -10.17
C GLY A 133 2.74 -5.35 -10.04
N TRP A 134 1.53 -5.07 -9.56
CA TRP A 134 1.02 -3.71 -9.36
C TRP A 134 0.19 -3.61 -8.08
N LEU A 135 0.09 -2.39 -7.55
CA LEU A 135 -0.80 -2.04 -6.44
C LEU A 135 -1.38 -0.64 -6.67
N ASN A 136 -2.70 -0.51 -6.58
CA ASN A 136 -3.41 0.75 -6.71
C ASN A 136 -4.15 1.07 -5.41
N ILE A 137 -4.03 2.31 -4.97
CA ILE A 137 -4.65 2.85 -3.75
C ILE A 137 -5.70 3.86 -4.15
N TYR A 138 -6.87 3.80 -3.53
CA TYR A 138 -8.02 4.65 -3.81
C TYR A 138 -8.43 5.40 -2.56
N VAL A 139 -9.01 6.56 -2.78
CA VAL A 139 -9.63 7.37 -1.74
C VAL A 139 -11.11 7.50 -2.02
N ASP A 140 -11.96 7.00 -1.12
CA ASP A 140 -13.42 7.08 -1.27
C ASP A 140 -14.07 7.90 -0.15
N TYR A 141 -14.89 8.87 -0.56
CA TYR A 141 -15.70 9.73 0.30
C TYR A 141 -17.20 9.39 0.24
N ALA A 142 -17.62 8.52 -0.67
CA ALA A 142 -19.02 8.20 -0.88
C ALA A 142 -19.60 7.41 0.31
N GLN A 143 -18.76 6.62 1.01
CA GLN A 143 -19.19 5.79 2.13
C GLN A 143 -18.40 6.12 3.41
N THR A 144 -18.79 7.20 4.11
CA THR A 144 -18.26 7.52 5.45
C THR A 144 -18.54 6.37 6.43
N GLY A 145 -17.58 5.46 6.62
CA GLY A 145 -17.64 4.44 7.69
C GLY A 145 -17.31 2.98 7.32
N GLY A 146 -16.63 2.68 6.21
CA GLY A 146 -16.15 1.32 5.92
C GLY A 146 -17.10 0.54 5.01
N ALA A 147 -17.12 0.87 3.72
CA ALA A 147 -17.82 0.05 2.75
C ALA A 147 -17.02 -1.22 2.43
N PHE A 148 -15.70 -1.09 2.35
CA PHE A 148 -14.80 -2.25 2.30
C PHE A 148 -14.56 -2.84 3.71
N ASP A 149 -14.72 -4.15 3.82
CA ASP A 149 -14.42 -4.93 5.04
C ASP A 149 -13.83 -6.27 4.60
N GLU A 150 -12.52 -6.44 4.82
CA GLU A 150 -11.77 -7.65 4.48
C GLU A 150 -12.36 -8.89 5.16
N ALA A 151 -12.92 -8.71 6.36
CA ALA A 151 -13.48 -9.80 7.17
C ALA A 151 -14.82 -10.32 6.63
N GLN A 152 -15.38 -9.69 5.59
CA GLN A 152 -16.64 -10.10 4.96
C GLN A 152 -16.42 -10.85 3.64
N MET A 153 -15.17 -11.03 3.18
CA MET A 153 -14.85 -11.69 1.92
C MET A 153 -14.81 -13.23 2.03
N ASP A 154 -15.93 -13.84 2.46
CA ASP A 154 -16.00 -15.28 2.76
C ASP A 154 -16.49 -16.14 1.59
N ASN A 155 -17.14 -15.54 0.59
CA ASN A 155 -17.66 -16.24 -0.57
C ASN A 155 -17.64 -15.35 -1.83
N PHE A 156 -17.91 -15.95 -2.98
CA PHE A 156 -17.87 -15.26 -4.28
C PHE A 156 -18.72 -13.99 -4.36
N ALA A 157 -19.94 -14.00 -3.81
CA ALA A 157 -20.83 -12.84 -3.89
C ALA A 157 -20.30 -11.68 -3.06
N ASP A 158 -19.86 -11.97 -1.83
CA ASP A 158 -19.30 -10.97 -0.93
C ASP A 158 -17.95 -10.45 -1.45
N ALA A 159 -17.07 -11.35 -1.91
CA ALA A 159 -15.79 -10.97 -2.50
C ALA A 159 -15.96 -10.09 -3.75
N THR A 160 -16.97 -10.37 -4.59
CA THR A 160 -17.29 -9.52 -5.75
C THR A 160 -17.72 -8.12 -5.32
N ASP A 161 -18.59 -8.01 -4.31
CA ASP A 161 -19.06 -6.72 -3.79
C ASP A 161 -17.92 -5.93 -3.14
N HIS A 162 -17.12 -6.56 -2.28
CA HIS A 162 -16.01 -5.89 -1.60
C HIS A 162 -14.85 -5.55 -2.55
N ALA A 163 -14.51 -6.40 -3.53
CA ALA A 163 -13.51 -6.04 -4.55
C ALA A 163 -13.96 -4.83 -5.40
N ALA A 164 -15.28 -4.68 -5.66
CA ALA A 164 -15.83 -3.50 -6.33
C ALA A 164 -15.75 -2.24 -5.47
N ARG A 165 -16.05 -2.34 -4.17
CA ARG A 165 -15.93 -1.24 -3.21
C ARG A 165 -14.48 -0.83 -2.98
N ALA A 166 -13.52 -1.75 -3.09
CA ALA A 166 -12.10 -1.42 -2.94
C ALA A 166 -11.58 -0.47 -4.04
N VAL A 167 -12.31 -0.29 -5.14
CA VAL A 167 -11.87 0.49 -6.31
C VAL A 167 -12.88 1.56 -6.75
N ASP A 168 -13.94 1.81 -5.98
CA ASP A 168 -15.02 2.75 -6.35
C ASP A 168 -14.71 4.23 -6.05
N GLY A 169 -13.59 4.49 -5.40
CA GLY A 169 -13.05 5.83 -5.13
C GLY A 169 -12.19 6.42 -6.25
N ASP A 170 -11.59 7.56 -5.94
CA ASP A 170 -10.61 8.21 -6.83
C ASP A 170 -9.22 7.55 -6.67
N LEU A 171 -8.52 7.29 -7.78
CA LEU A 171 -7.15 6.76 -7.73
C LEU A 171 -6.20 7.71 -6.99
N TRP A 172 -5.81 7.33 -5.79
CA TRP A 172 -4.94 8.09 -4.91
C TRP A 172 -3.47 7.90 -5.26
N LEU A 173 -3.03 6.65 -5.43
CA LEU A 173 -1.66 6.30 -5.78
C LEU A 173 -1.65 5.03 -6.61
N SER A 174 -0.79 4.96 -7.63
CA SER A 174 -0.58 3.75 -8.45
C SER A 174 0.89 3.36 -8.39
N LEU A 175 1.15 2.07 -8.16
CA LEU A 175 2.48 1.51 -7.93
C LEU A 175 2.77 0.33 -8.86
N ASN A 176 3.99 0.27 -9.38
CA ASN A 176 4.61 -0.99 -9.83
C ASN A 176 5.35 -1.64 -8.66
N LEU A 177 5.28 -2.97 -8.56
CA LEU A 177 6.05 -3.71 -7.57
C LEU A 177 7.48 -3.93 -8.07
N ARG A 178 8.47 -3.68 -7.20
CA ARG A 178 9.91 -3.85 -7.44
C ARG A 178 10.53 -4.71 -6.35
N ASP A 179 11.57 -5.46 -6.71
CA ASP A 179 12.33 -6.35 -5.83
C ASP A 179 11.46 -7.24 -4.93
N PHE A 180 10.39 -7.78 -5.51
CA PHE A 180 9.46 -8.64 -4.79
C PHE A 180 10.14 -9.94 -4.36
N GLN A 181 9.94 -10.28 -3.10
CA GLN A 181 10.39 -11.51 -2.49
C GLN A 181 9.22 -12.16 -1.79
N TYR A 182 9.11 -13.47 -1.92
CA TYR A 182 8.16 -14.28 -1.19
C TYR A 182 8.89 -15.28 -0.28
N TYR A 183 8.42 -15.36 0.95
CA TYR A 183 8.90 -16.25 1.98
C TYR A 183 7.74 -17.11 2.46
N ALA A 184 7.71 -18.35 2.01
CA ALA A 184 6.75 -19.33 2.52
C ALA A 184 6.94 -19.54 4.02
N ASP A 185 5.85 -19.71 4.76
CA ASP A 185 5.92 -20.12 6.16
C ASP A 185 6.55 -21.53 6.23
N PRO A 186 7.62 -21.72 7.03
CA PRO A 186 8.33 -23.00 7.11
C PRO A 186 7.43 -24.19 7.46
N ALA A 187 6.36 -24.00 8.24
CA ALA A 187 5.45 -25.07 8.60
C ALA A 187 4.72 -25.64 7.36
N TYR A 188 4.28 -24.74 6.48
CA TYR A 188 3.56 -25.10 5.25
C TYR A 188 4.51 -25.56 4.14
N ALA A 189 5.69 -24.93 4.03
CA ALA A 189 6.74 -25.39 3.12
C ALA A 189 7.20 -26.82 3.44
N THR A 190 7.31 -27.19 4.71
CA THR A 190 7.76 -28.53 5.15
C THR A 190 6.77 -29.63 4.74
N ILE A 191 5.48 -29.32 4.67
CA ILE A 191 4.44 -30.27 4.23
C ILE A 191 4.18 -30.21 2.71
N GLY A 192 4.95 -29.42 1.96
CA GLY A 192 4.83 -29.30 0.50
C GLY A 192 3.72 -28.36 0.01
N GLU A 193 3.22 -27.48 0.89
CA GLU A 193 2.15 -26.53 0.56
C GLU A 193 2.63 -25.08 0.77
N PRO A 194 3.72 -24.64 0.11
CA PRO A 194 4.37 -23.38 0.41
C PRO A 194 3.49 -22.16 0.18
N LEU A 195 2.45 -22.25 -0.67
CA LEU A 195 1.57 -21.14 -1.06
C LEU A 195 0.40 -20.89 -0.10
N ILE A 196 0.22 -21.73 0.91
CA ILE A 196 -0.89 -21.61 1.87
C ILE A 196 -0.68 -20.46 2.84
N SER A 197 0.57 -20.19 3.24
CA SER A 197 0.91 -19.11 4.17
C SER A 197 2.30 -18.61 3.89
N GLY A 198 2.50 -17.30 3.99
CA GLY A 198 3.81 -16.70 3.82
C GLY A 198 3.82 -15.19 4.01
N THR A 199 4.98 -14.62 3.75
CA THR A 199 5.20 -13.18 3.81
C THR A 199 5.86 -12.71 2.52
N THR A 200 5.43 -11.57 2.01
CA THR A 200 6.08 -10.88 0.90
C THR A 200 6.81 -9.64 1.39
N LEU A 201 7.89 -9.28 0.71
CA LEU A 201 8.59 -8.02 0.88
C LEU A 201 8.82 -7.42 -0.50
N PHE A 202 8.42 -6.17 -0.71
CA PHE A 202 8.61 -5.49 -1.98
C PHE A 202 8.68 -3.96 -1.81
N TYR A 203 9.23 -3.31 -2.83
CA TYR A 203 9.18 -1.85 -3.00
C TYR A 203 8.07 -1.46 -3.99
N GLY A 204 7.47 -0.29 -3.77
CA GLY A 204 6.52 0.33 -4.68
C GLY A 204 7.17 1.47 -5.46
N GLU A 205 7.24 1.35 -6.79
CA GLU A 205 7.57 2.46 -7.67
C GLU A 205 6.29 3.24 -7.99
N VAL A 206 6.21 4.50 -7.56
CA VAL A 206 5.07 5.37 -7.85
C VAL A 206 5.05 5.72 -9.34
N ILE A 207 3.91 5.47 -9.99
CA ILE A 207 3.71 5.69 -11.43
C ILE A 207 2.47 6.51 -11.77
N GLY A 208 1.70 6.96 -10.76
CA GLY A 208 0.56 7.84 -10.95
C GLY A 208 -0.32 7.99 -9.71
N GLY A 209 -1.49 8.60 -9.91
CA GLY A 209 -2.45 8.92 -8.85
C GLY A 209 -2.37 10.37 -8.38
N ILE A 210 -3.44 10.86 -7.76
CA ILE A 210 -3.52 12.27 -7.35
C ILE A 210 -2.49 12.65 -6.27
N ALA A 211 -1.99 11.69 -5.49
CA ALA A 211 -1.00 11.89 -4.44
C ALA A 211 0.44 11.61 -4.87
N GLU A 212 0.70 11.28 -6.14
CA GLU A 212 2.04 10.95 -6.66
C GLU A 212 3.11 11.94 -6.21
N SER A 213 2.84 13.25 -6.36
CA SER A 213 3.80 14.31 -6.03
C SER A 213 4.13 14.46 -4.54
N ASN A 214 3.39 13.79 -3.66
CA ASN A 214 3.66 13.77 -2.22
C ASN A 214 4.70 12.72 -1.84
N PHE A 215 4.96 11.74 -2.69
CA PHE A 215 5.91 10.67 -2.42
C PHE A 215 7.20 10.91 -3.21
N ILE A 216 8.34 10.64 -2.58
CA ILE A 216 9.62 10.75 -3.28
C ILE A 216 9.73 9.51 -4.18
N SER A 217 9.83 9.72 -5.50
CA SER A 217 9.97 8.63 -6.47
C SER A 217 11.28 7.88 -6.25
N ASP A 218 11.20 6.55 -6.35
CA ASP A 218 12.07 5.54 -5.72
C ASP A 218 11.88 5.51 -4.20
N PHE A 219 11.11 4.53 -3.74
CA PHE A 219 11.09 4.10 -2.34
C PHE A 219 12.51 3.63 -1.98
N PHE A 220 13.35 4.57 -1.53
CA PHE A 220 14.81 4.52 -1.72
C PHE A 220 15.49 3.28 -1.14
N ALA A 221 16.38 2.74 -1.97
CA ALA A 221 17.38 1.74 -1.65
C ALA A 221 18.15 2.01 -0.34
N GLY A 222 17.95 1.14 0.64
CA GLY A 222 19.03 0.57 1.46
C GLY A 222 19.67 1.47 2.52
N ALA A 223 18.93 2.35 3.19
CA ALA A 223 19.53 3.19 4.24
C ALA A 223 18.76 3.35 5.54
N TYR A 224 17.68 2.60 5.85
CA TYR A 224 17.18 2.44 7.22
C TYR A 224 16.60 1.01 7.38
N GLU A 225 16.76 0.38 8.54
CA GLU A 225 16.34 -1.02 8.79
C GLU A 225 14.81 -1.19 8.94
N ALA A 226 14.03 -0.56 8.08
CA ALA A 226 12.59 -0.80 7.90
C ALA A 226 12.17 -0.17 6.56
N ASP A 227 11.98 -0.97 5.51
CA ASP A 227 11.55 -0.49 4.19
C ASP A 227 10.97 -1.67 3.37
N ALA A 228 9.65 -1.91 3.47
CA ALA A 228 8.93 -2.87 2.63
C ALA A 228 7.41 -2.71 2.81
N PHE A 229 6.63 -2.91 1.73
CA PHE A 229 5.31 -3.50 1.95
C PHE A 229 5.56 -4.94 2.43
N GLY A 230 5.29 -5.19 3.70
CA GLY A 230 5.31 -6.53 4.24
C GLY A 230 3.89 -7.07 4.23
N LEU A 231 3.51 -7.91 3.28
CA LEU A 231 2.19 -8.57 3.31
C LEU A 231 2.36 -9.97 3.87
N ALA A 232 1.71 -10.27 4.99
CA ALA A 232 1.61 -11.62 5.53
C ALA A 232 0.17 -12.11 5.40
N SER A 233 -0.01 -13.32 4.89
CA SER A 233 -1.33 -13.90 4.72
C SER A 233 -1.34 -15.41 4.90
N THR A 234 -2.50 -15.96 5.24
CA THR A 234 -2.74 -17.40 5.32
C THR A 234 -4.12 -17.76 4.76
N PHE A 235 -4.18 -18.89 4.06
CA PHE A 235 -5.41 -19.55 3.60
C PHE A 235 -5.87 -20.67 4.53
N ASP A 236 -5.09 -21.02 5.55
CA ASP A 236 -5.46 -22.02 6.56
C ASP A 236 -6.09 -21.35 7.79
N ASP A 237 -7.31 -21.76 8.13
CA ASP A 237 -8.07 -21.30 9.31
C ASP A 237 -7.77 -22.13 10.58
N ASN A 238 -6.78 -23.02 10.51
CA ASN A 238 -6.33 -23.70 11.71
C ASN A 238 -5.56 -22.78 12.65
N SER A 239 -5.82 -22.92 13.95
CA SER A 239 -5.05 -22.25 15.01
C SER A 239 -3.73 -22.95 15.35
N ARG A 240 -3.44 -24.10 14.73
CA ARG A 240 -2.27 -24.94 15.00
C ARG A 240 -1.50 -25.18 13.71
N ALA A 241 -0.17 -25.14 13.78
CA ALA A 241 0.70 -25.50 12.68
C ALA A 241 0.39 -26.93 12.15
N PRO A 242 0.22 -27.10 10.82
CA PRO A 242 -0.12 -28.38 10.24
C PRO A 242 1.06 -29.36 10.33
N ALA A 243 0.77 -30.66 10.45
CA ALA A 243 1.80 -31.71 10.42
C ALA A 243 1.79 -32.46 9.07
N SER A 244 0.68 -32.39 8.34
CA SER A 244 0.50 -32.95 7.01
C SER A 244 -0.50 -32.12 6.20
N PRO A 245 -0.53 -32.25 4.86
CA PRO A 245 -1.51 -31.55 4.03
C PRO A 245 -2.98 -31.88 4.38
N ALA A 246 -3.23 -33.07 4.94
CA ALA A 246 -4.57 -33.50 5.34
C ALA A 246 -5.09 -32.77 6.59
N ASP A 247 -4.23 -32.05 7.32
CA ASP A 247 -4.61 -31.29 8.51
C ASP A 247 -5.15 -29.90 8.15
N LEU A 248 -4.94 -29.42 6.92
CA LEU A 248 -5.28 -28.06 6.49
C LEU A 248 -6.80 -27.80 6.47
N ASN A 249 -7.22 -26.64 6.96
CA ASN A 249 -8.58 -26.12 6.83
C ASN A 249 -8.57 -24.95 5.84
N ILE A 250 -8.60 -25.29 4.55
CA ILE A 250 -8.30 -24.36 3.47
C ILE A 250 -9.54 -23.53 3.11
N SER A 251 -9.37 -22.21 3.11
CA SER A 251 -10.28 -21.25 2.49
C SER A 251 -9.77 -20.81 1.12
N GLU A 252 -10.68 -20.47 0.21
CA GLU A 252 -10.33 -19.93 -1.12
C GLU A 252 -9.83 -18.47 -1.05
N TYR A 253 -10.37 -17.73 -0.08
CA TYR A 253 -9.92 -16.39 0.29
C TYR A 253 -9.05 -16.48 1.54
N SER A 254 -7.99 -15.69 1.60
CA SER A 254 -7.11 -15.69 2.77
C SER A 254 -7.91 -15.29 4.01
N VAL A 255 -7.83 -16.08 5.07
CA VAL A 255 -8.58 -15.84 6.32
C VAL A 255 -7.96 -14.75 7.17
N ARG A 256 -6.69 -14.42 6.91
CA ARG A 256 -5.96 -13.31 7.51
C ARG A 256 -5.00 -12.76 6.47
N GLY A 257 -5.01 -11.45 6.30
CA GLY A 257 -4.01 -10.71 5.56
C GLY A 257 -3.74 -9.39 6.27
N SER A 258 -2.48 -9.14 6.60
CA SER A 258 -2.09 -7.86 7.19
C SER A 258 -0.70 -7.44 6.74
N GLY A 259 -0.42 -6.16 6.86
CA GLY A 259 0.87 -5.65 6.50
C GLY A 259 1.21 -4.30 7.09
N ASN A 260 2.47 -3.93 6.88
CA ASN A 260 2.99 -2.62 7.20
C ASN A 260 3.43 -1.94 5.92
N VAL A 261 3.17 -0.63 5.87
CA VAL A 261 3.62 0.27 4.82
C VAL A 261 4.39 1.36 5.51
N GLU A 262 5.59 1.63 5.04
CA GLU A 262 6.32 2.85 5.38
C GLU A 262 6.45 3.67 4.10
N ALA A 263 6.84 4.94 4.13
CA ALA A 263 7.27 5.66 2.94
C ALA A 263 8.04 6.94 3.30
N ALA A 264 8.84 7.41 2.35
CA ALA A 264 9.42 8.74 2.37
C ALA A 264 8.56 9.71 1.55
N THR A 265 8.15 10.80 2.18
CA THR A 265 7.27 11.79 1.59
C THR A 265 7.94 13.15 1.53
N VAL A 266 7.56 13.92 0.53
CA VAL A 266 7.98 15.30 0.39
C VAL A 266 7.32 16.10 1.51
N SER A 267 8.10 16.37 2.57
CA SER A 267 7.62 17.21 3.68
C SER A 267 7.06 18.54 3.15
N ALA A 268 5.90 18.94 3.68
CA ALA A 268 5.25 20.17 3.23
C ALA A 268 6.20 21.36 3.40
N PRO A 269 6.37 22.20 2.36
CA PRO A 269 7.33 23.29 2.38
C PRO A 269 6.78 24.43 3.24
N SER A 270 6.83 24.29 4.55
CA SER A 270 6.64 25.39 5.51
C SER A 270 7.59 26.55 5.19
N THR A 271 8.72 26.28 4.55
CA THR A 271 9.64 27.25 3.94
C THR A 271 9.01 28.05 2.80
N ILE A 272 8.24 27.47 1.87
CA ILE A 272 7.65 28.23 0.73
C ILE A 272 6.61 29.22 1.22
N ALA A 273 5.75 28.84 2.18
CA ALA A 273 4.78 29.75 2.78
C ALA A 273 5.46 30.91 3.52
N MET A 274 6.55 30.62 4.26
CA MET A 274 7.34 31.64 4.95
C MET A 274 8.13 32.53 3.98
N PHE A 275 8.68 31.99 2.89
CA PHE A 275 9.32 32.78 1.83
C PHE A 275 8.31 33.66 1.08
N GLY A 276 7.11 33.15 0.80
CA GLY A 276 6.00 33.91 0.21
C GLY A 276 5.56 35.06 1.10
N LEU A 277 5.37 34.81 2.40
CA LEU A 277 5.06 35.85 3.39
C LEU A 277 6.20 36.87 3.57
N ALA A 278 7.46 36.42 3.54
CA ALA A 278 8.62 37.31 3.61
C ALA A 278 8.69 38.24 2.37
N LEU A 279 8.39 37.74 1.18
CA LEU A 279 8.33 38.54 -0.05
C LEU A 279 7.17 39.55 -0.03
N VAL A 280 5.99 39.15 0.44
CA VAL A 280 4.85 40.07 0.64
C VAL A 280 5.19 41.14 1.68
N GLY A 281 5.85 40.76 2.77
CA GLY A 281 6.34 41.69 3.80
C GLY A 281 7.37 42.70 3.25
N LEU A 282 8.31 42.25 2.43
CA LEU A 282 9.28 43.11 1.74
C LEU A 282 8.62 44.04 0.71
N GLY A 283 7.60 43.56 -0.01
CA GLY A 283 6.78 44.36 -0.93
C GLY A 283 5.94 45.44 -0.22
N ALA A 284 5.41 45.16 0.96
CA ALA A 284 4.68 46.14 1.77
C ALA A 284 5.62 47.20 2.40
N MET A 285 6.83 46.81 2.79
CA MET A 285 7.83 47.74 3.33
C MET A 285 8.43 48.68 2.28
N THR A 286 8.51 48.25 1.02
CA THR A 286 8.98 49.11 -0.09
C THR A 286 7.95 50.15 -0.53
N ARG A 287 6.63 49.87 -0.40
CA ARG A 287 5.57 50.86 -0.67
C ARG A 287 5.46 51.99 0.36
N ARG A 288 5.95 51.82 1.59
CA ARG A 288 5.96 52.87 2.63
C ARG A 288 7.05 53.95 2.44
N LYS A 289 7.77 53.93 1.32
CA LYS A 289 8.78 54.93 0.95
C LYS A 289 8.43 55.77 -0.28
N ALA A 290 7.18 55.74 -0.74
CA ALA A 290 6.63 56.73 -1.67
C ALA A 290 5.76 57.73 -0.91
#